data_AF-A0A351UMQ0-F1
#
_entry.id   AF-A0A351UMQ0-F1
#
_cell.length_a   1.000
_cell.length_b   1.000
_cell.length_c   1.000
_cell.angle_alpha   90.00
_cell.angle_beta   90.00
_cell.angle_gamma   90.00
#
_symmetry.space_group_name_H-M   'P 1'
#
loop_
_entity.id
_entity.type
_entity.pdbx_description
1 polymer ?
#
loop_
_entity_poly.entity_id
_entity_poly.type
_entity_poly.pdbx_seq_one_letter_code
_entity_poly.pdbx_strand_id
1 'polypeptide(L)'
;MHKGRENPLVKEADTLARALEVMTRTKAGAVSVTGKSGKLTGYFTDGDIRRCLQKGRVSALSIPISALMTRSPLTVHPETMAMEAARLISERQIDNLPVTDARTGRPVGIIDERDLLKEGLI
;
A
#
# COMPACT_ATOMS: atom_id res chain seq x y z
N MET A 1 -1.37 -10.87 7.52
CA MET A 1 -1.96 -10.01 6.47
C MET A 1 -3.23 -9.36 6.96
N HIS A 2 -3.42 -8.09 6.61
CA HIS A 2 -4.51 -7.24 7.08
C HIS A 2 -5.58 -7.16 5.99
N LYS A 3 -6.86 -7.37 6.35
CA LYS A 3 -7.99 -7.51 5.41
C LYS A 3 -9.18 -6.64 5.81
N GLY A 4 -10.15 -6.52 4.90
CA GLY A 4 -11.43 -5.86 5.21
C GLY A 4 -11.23 -4.42 5.69
N ARG A 5 -11.62 -4.11 6.93
CA ARG A 5 -11.47 -2.76 7.52
C ARG A 5 -10.01 -2.39 7.82
N GLU A 6 -9.12 -3.38 7.92
CA GLU A 6 -7.68 -3.19 8.16
C GLU A 6 -6.88 -3.13 6.85
N ASN A 7 -7.51 -3.38 5.69
CA ASN A 7 -6.86 -3.19 4.39
C ASN A 7 -6.89 -1.70 4.02
N PRO A 8 -5.73 -1.00 3.96
CA PRO A 8 -5.68 0.42 3.67
C PRO A 8 -5.99 0.67 2.19
N LEU A 9 -7.17 1.24 1.93
CA LEU A 9 -7.67 1.52 0.58
C LEU A 9 -8.14 2.98 0.43
N VAL A 10 -7.75 3.58 -0.69
CA VAL A 10 -8.27 4.87 -1.18
C VAL A 10 -8.52 4.81 -2.68
N LYS A 11 -9.21 5.82 -3.21
CA LYS A 11 -9.43 6.02 -4.65
C LYS A 11 -8.42 7.00 -5.22
N GLU A 12 -8.16 6.93 -6.51
CA GLU A 12 -7.26 7.86 -7.23
C GLU A 12 -7.57 9.35 -7.02
N ALA A 13 -8.85 9.67 -6.83
CA ALA A 13 -9.32 11.04 -6.63
C ALA A 13 -9.28 11.50 -5.16
N ASP A 14 -9.07 10.58 -4.22
CA ASP A 14 -8.93 10.94 -2.81
C ASP A 14 -7.65 11.76 -2.61
N THR A 15 -7.65 12.63 -1.61
CA THR A 15 -6.51 13.50 -1.32
C THR A 15 -5.42 12.77 -0.54
N LEU A 16 -4.21 13.33 -0.51
CA LEU A 16 -3.17 12.87 0.39
C LEU A 16 -3.63 12.86 1.85
N ALA A 17 -4.35 13.89 2.31
CA ALA A 17 -4.88 13.90 3.68
C ALA A 17 -5.76 12.68 3.98
N ARG A 18 -6.62 12.28 3.03
CA ARG A 18 -7.44 11.07 3.17
C ARG A 18 -6.60 9.80 3.20
N ALA A 19 -5.57 9.71 2.36
CA ALA A 19 -4.63 8.59 2.38
C ALA A 19 -3.94 8.46 3.75
N LEU A 20 -3.43 9.55 4.30
CA LEU A 20 -2.80 9.58 5.63
C LEU A 20 -3.77 9.18 6.75
N GLU A 21 -5.01 9.65 6.70
CA GLU A 21 -6.05 9.25 7.66
C GLU A 21 -6.31 7.73 7.60
N VAL A 22 -6.42 7.16 6.40
CA VAL A 22 -6.62 5.71 6.22
C VAL A 22 -5.42 4.93 6.75
N MET A 23 -4.19 5.31 6.37
CA MET A 23 -2.94 4.70 6.84
C MET A 23 -2.84 4.72 8.36
N THR A 24 -3.17 5.86 8.99
CA THR A 24 -3.17 6.04 10.44
C THR A 24 -4.20 5.11 11.10
N ARG A 25 -5.43 5.09 10.59
CA ARG A 25 -6.52 4.26 11.14
C ARG A 25 -6.20 2.77 11.06
N THR A 26 -5.62 2.31 9.96
CA THR A 26 -5.25 0.90 9.76
C THR A 26 -3.88 0.55 10.31
N LYS A 27 -3.13 1.54 10.82
CA LYS A 27 -1.75 1.38 11.35
C LYS A 27 -0.77 0.79 10.33
N ALA A 28 -1.01 1.04 9.05
CA ALA A 28 -0.19 0.56 7.94
C ALA A 28 0.69 1.71 7.41
N GLY A 29 1.96 1.41 7.12
CA GLY A 29 2.91 2.36 6.52
C GLY A 29 2.69 2.59 5.02
N ALA A 30 1.61 2.02 4.46
CA ALA A 30 1.25 2.14 3.06
C ALA A 30 -0.26 2.05 2.83
N VAL A 31 -0.70 2.46 1.64
CA VAL A 31 -2.09 2.41 1.19
C VAL A 31 -2.17 2.02 -0.29
N SER A 32 -3.10 1.13 -0.59
CA SER A 32 -3.45 0.74 -1.96
C SER A 32 -4.42 1.75 -2.58
N VAL A 33 -4.08 2.24 -3.77
CA VAL A 33 -4.89 3.20 -4.53
C VAL A 33 -5.63 2.48 -5.65
N THR A 34 -6.95 2.69 -5.69
CA THR A 34 -7.83 2.04 -6.66
C THR A 34 -8.40 3.01 -7.68
N GLY A 35 -8.48 2.56 -8.93
CA GLY A 35 -9.21 3.26 -9.99
C GLY A 35 -10.72 3.06 -9.88
N LYS A 36 -11.48 3.65 -10.81
CA LYS A 36 -12.96 3.60 -10.81
C LYS A 36 -13.55 2.18 -10.84
N SER A 37 -12.84 1.20 -11.40
CA SER A 37 -13.26 -0.21 -11.47
C SER A 37 -13.01 -1.00 -10.18
N GLY A 38 -12.36 -0.37 -9.18
CA GLY A 38 -11.91 -0.99 -7.94
C GLY A 38 -10.60 -1.76 -8.08
N LYS A 39 -9.99 -1.79 -9.27
CA LYS A 39 -8.68 -2.41 -9.49
C LYS A 39 -7.57 -1.56 -8.87
N LEU A 40 -6.50 -2.21 -8.42
CA LEU A 40 -5.30 -1.53 -7.96
C LEU A 40 -4.64 -0.79 -9.13
N THR A 41 -4.42 0.51 -8.98
CA THR A 41 -3.75 1.35 -9.98
C THR A 41 -2.49 2.04 -9.45
N GLY A 42 -2.36 2.13 -8.13
CA GLY A 42 -1.14 2.61 -7.50
C GLY A 42 -1.01 2.27 -6.03
N TYR A 43 0.10 2.71 -5.47
CA TYR A 43 0.49 2.48 -4.08
C TYR A 43 1.22 3.70 -3.54
N PHE A 44 1.03 3.98 -2.26
CA PHE A 44 1.65 5.12 -1.61
C PHE A 44 2.12 4.72 -0.22
N THR A 45 3.34 5.15 0.16
CA THR A 45 3.98 4.74 1.42
C THR A 45 4.54 5.94 2.21
N ASP A 46 4.96 5.70 3.46
CA ASP A 46 5.66 6.72 4.27
C ASP A 46 6.93 7.26 3.58
N GLY A 47 7.59 6.43 2.78
CA GLY A 47 8.71 6.86 1.94
C GLY A 47 8.31 7.90 0.89
N ASP A 48 7.11 7.76 0.31
CA ASP A 48 6.56 8.75 -0.63
C ASP A 48 6.22 10.07 0.08
N ILE A 49 5.68 10.02 1.31
CA ILE A 49 5.44 11.22 2.13
C ILE A 49 6.74 11.98 2.34
N ARG A 50 7.79 11.30 2.82
CA ARG A 50 9.11 11.89 3.06
C ARG A 50 9.66 12.55 1.80
N ARG A 51 9.58 11.87 0.65
CA ARG A 51 9.99 12.41 -0.66
C ARG A 51 9.15 13.62 -1.11
N CYS A 52 7.85 13.63 -0.83
CA CYS A 52 6.97 14.75 -1.16
C CYS A 52 7.30 16.00 -0.34
N LEU A 53 7.56 15.83 0.97
CA LEU A 53 7.94 16.92 1.87
C LEU A 53 9.30 17.54 1.47
N GLN A 54 10.31 16.72 1.15
CA GLN A 54 11.61 17.22 0.68
C GLN A 54 11.51 18.07 -0.59
N LYS A 55 10.53 17.82 -1.45
CA LYS A 55 10.30 18.59 -2.68
C LYS A 55 9.55 19.91 -2.44
N GLY A 56 9.35 20.32 -1.18
CA GLY A 56 8.68 21.58 -0.84
C GLY A 56 7.19 21.59 -1.16
N ARG A 57 6.55 20.43 -1.32
CA ARG A 57 5.11 20.32 -1.58
C ARG A 57 4.32 20.49 -0.27
N VAL A 58 4.49 21.62 0.39
CA VAL A 58 3.88 21.93 1.70
C VAL A 58 2.34 22.01 1.61
N SER A 59 1.78 22.22 0.41
CA SER A 59 0.34 22.15 0.12
C SER A 59 -0.16 20.77 -0.32
N ALA A 60 0.65 19.71 -0.23
CA ALA A 60 0.33 18.39 -0.79
C ALA A 60 -0.92 17.73 -0.22
N LEU A 61 -1.39 18.14 0.96
CA LEU A 61 -2.50 17.49 1.65
C LEU A 61 -3.80 17.47 0.84
N SER A 62 -4.03 18.47 -0.02
CA SER A 62 -5.21 18.54 -0.91
C SER A 62 -4.97 17.93 -2.30
N ILE A 63 -3.72 17.56 -2.63
CA ILE A 63 -3.40 16.97 -3.93
C ILE A 63 -4.02 15.58 -4.03
N PRO A 64 -4.65 15.22 -5.17
CA PRO A 64 -5.10 13.87 -5.43
C PRO A 64 -3.96 12.86 -5.31
N ILE A 65 -4.19 11.76 -4.61
CA ILE A 65 -3.17 10.74 -4.37
C ILE A 65 -2.65 10.13 -5.67
N SER A 66 -3.46 10.13 -6.73
CA SER A 66 -3.06 9.72 -8.08
C SER A 66 -1.90 10.52 -8.69
N ALA A 67 -1.63 11.73 -8.21
CA ALA A 67 -0.48 12.55 -8.62
C ALA A 67 0.80 12.26 -7.82
N LEU A 68 0.70 11.48 -6.73
CA LEU A 68 1.78 11.21 -5.78
C LEU A 68 2.14 9.72 -5.68
N MET A 69 1.20 8.83 -6.00
CA MET A 69 1.37 7.38 -5.90
C MET A 69 2.40 6.82 -6.89
N THR A 70 3.00 5.70 -6.52
CA THR A 70 3.70 4.82 -7.47
C THR A 70 2.65 4.06 -8.28
N ARG A 71 2.75 4.12 -9.62
CA ARG A 71 1.86 3.37 -10.52
C ARG A 71 2.32 1.93 -10.68
N SER A 72 1.37 1.01 -10.84
CA SER A 72 1.64 -0.43 -11.06
C SER A 72 2.64 -1.02 -10.04
N PRO A 73 2.30 -0.99 -8.74
CA PRO A 73 3.18 -1.50 -7.69
C PRO A 73 3.41 -3.01 -7.83
N LEU A 74 4.48 -3.50 -7.20
CA LEU A 74 4.64 -4.94 -6.95
C LEU A 74 3.49 -5.42 -6.05
N THR A 75 2.90 -6.56 -6.40
CA THR A 75 1.80 -7.19 -5.65
C THR A 75 2.00 -8.69 -5.59
N VAL A 76 1.38 -9.33 -4.61
CA VAL A 76 1.23 -10.80 -4.55
C VAL A 76 -0.24 -11.20 -4.54
N HIS A 77 -0.52 -12.50 -4.54
CA HIS A 77 -1.87 -13.05 -4.52
C HIS A 77 -2.18 -13.72 -3.17
N PRO A 78 -3.45 -13.91 -2.80
CA PRO A 78 -3.83 -14.59 -1.56
C PRO A 78 -3.23 -15.98 -1.40
N GLU A 79 -2.97 -16.66 -2.51
CA GLU A 79 -2.40 -18.00 -2.59
C GLU A 79 -0.85 -17.99 -2.55
N THR A 80 -0.22 -16.82 -2.61
CA THR A 80 1.24 -16.70 -2.51
C THR A 80 1.70 -17.14 -1.12
N MET A 81 2.69 -18.04 -1.09
CA MET A 81 3.28 -18.54 0.16
C MET A 81 3.87 -17.39 0.97
N ALA A 82 3.66 -17.40 2.29
CA ALA A 82 4.16 -16.35 3.18
C ALA A 82 5.70 -16.20 3.10
N MET A 83 6.42 -17.32 2.94
CA MET A 83 7.87 -17.32 2.71
C MET A 83 8.28 -16.56 1.44
N GLU A 84 7.50 -16.66 0.36
CA GLU A 84 7.79 -15.95 -0.88
C GLU A 84 7.51 -14.45 -0.72
N ALA A 85 6.43 -14.09 -0.03
CA ALA A 85 6.16 -12.70 0.31
C ALA A 85 7.26 -12.09 1.19
N ALA A 86 7.78 -12.85 2.17
CA ALA A 86 8.89 -12.47 3.02
C ALA A 86 10.17 -12.22 2.23
N ARG A 87 10.49 -13.14 1.33
CA ARG A 87 11.61 -13.00 0.39
C ARG A 87 11.49 -11.72 -0.44
N LEU A 88 10.32 -11.45 -1.03
CA LEU A 88 10.09 -10.25 -1.83
C LEU A 88 10.24 -8.96 -1.00
N ILE A 89 9.72 -8.94 0.22
CA ILE A 89 9.86 -7.81 1.17
C ILE A 89 11.34 -7.53 1.44
N SER A 90 12.12 -8.57 1.76
CA SER A 90 13.55 -8.44 2.03
C SER A 90 14.36 -8.04 0.79
N GLU A 91 14.15 -8.70 -0.34
CA GLU A 91 14.91 -8.44 -1.58
C GLU A 91 14.64 -7.05 -2.15
N ARG A 92 13.41 -6.54 -1.98
CA ARG A 92 13.00 -5.22 -2.49
C ARG A 92 13.14 -4.10 -1.47
N GLN A 93 13.54 -4.41 -0.24
CA GLN A 93 13.69 -3.46 0.87
C GLN A 93 12.42 -2.62 1.06
N ILE A 94 11.28 -3.29 1.15
CA ILE A 94 9.96 -2.69 1.35
C ILE A 94 9.28 -3.29 2.56
N ASP A 95 8.52 -2.49 3.31
CA ASP A 95 7.95 -2.93 4.58
C ASP A 95 6.51 -3.48 4.42
N ASN A 96 5.86 -3.15 3.30
CA ASN A 96 4.48 -3.52 3.03
C ASN A 96 4.26 -3.97 1.59
N LEU A 97 3.50 -5.05 1.40
CA LEU A 97 3.22 -5.63 0.10
C LEU A 97 1.69 -5.77 -0.13
N PRO A 98 1.11 -5.10 -1.14
CA PRO A 98 -0.31 -5.23 -1.44
C PRO A 98 -0.64 -6.63 -1.99
N VAL A 99 -1.75 -7.19 -1.54
CA VAL A 99 -2.29 -8.48 -1.99
C VAL A 99 -3.48 -8.22 -2.90
N THR A 100 -3.43 -8.73 -4.13
CA THR A 100 -4.50 -8.56 -5.12
C THR A 100 -5.10 -9.90 -5.53
N ASP A 101 -6.42 -9.91 -5.73
CA ASP A 101 -7.10 -11.05 -6.35
C ASP A 101 -6.66 -11.19 -7.82
N ALA A 102 -6.16 -12.37 -8.18
CA ALA A 102 -5.55 -12.61 -9.49
C ALA A 102 -6.53 -12.43 -10.67
N ARG A 103 -7.83 -12.67 -10.45
CA ARG A 103 -8.84 -12.62 -11.51
C ARG A 103 -9.36 -11.20 -11.75
N THR A 104 -9.60 -10.48 -10.67
CA THR A 104 -10.25 -9.16 -10.71
C THR A 104 -9.25 -8.02 -10.69
N GLY A 105 -8.03 -8.24 -10.19
CA GLY A 105 -7.02 -7.21 -9.95
C GLY A 105 -7.38 -6.27 -8.80
N ARG A 106 -8.33 -6.64 -7.96
CA ARG A 106 -8.75 -5.84 -6.80
C ARG A 106 -7.85 -6.14 -5.60
N PRO A 107 -7.44 -5.11 -4.84
CA PRO A 107 -6.70 -5.32 -3.60
C PRO A 107 -7.61 -5.96 -2.56
N VAL A 108 -7.19 -7.08 -1.99
CA VAL A 108 -7.93 -7.87 -0.99
C VAL A 108 -7.26 -7.87 0.38
N GLY A 109 -6.01 -7.40 0.46
CA GLY A 109 -5.30 -7.20 1.71
C GLY A 109 -3.93 -6.56 1.52
N ILE A 110 -3.17 -6.51 2.60
CA ILE A 110 -1.78 -6.06 2.65
C ILE A 110 -0.99 -6.96 3.61
N ILE A 111 0.25 -7.28 3.24
CA ILE A 111 1.22 -7.95 4.12
C ILE A 111 2.13 -6.87 4.68
N ASP A 112 2.39 -6.94 5.98
CA ASP A 112 3.32 -6.07 6.69
C ASP A 112 4.51 -6.91 7.17
N GLU A 113 5.73 -6.39 7.06
CA GLU A 113 6.93 -7.08 7.55
C GLU A 113 6.81 -7.48 9.02
N ARG A 114 6.09 -6.69 9.84
CA ARG A 114 5.90 -6.98 11.27
C ARG A 114 4.99 -8.18 11.49
N ASP A 115 4.11 -8.51 10.53
CA ASP A 115 3.35 -9.75 10.58
C ASP A 115 4.30 -10.93 10.32
N LEU A 116 5.19 -10.81 9.33
CA LEU A 116 6.11 -11.89 8.95
C LEU A 116 7.18 -12.15 10.02
N LEU A 117 7.67 -11.10 10.67
CA LEU A 117 8.58 -11.19 11.81
C LEU A 117 7.95 -11.94 12.99
N LYS A 118 6.67 -11.69 13.29
CA LYS A 118 5.96 -12.41 14.37
C LYS A 118 5.82 -13.91 14.08
N GLU A 119 5.70 -14.27 12.81
CA GLU A 119 5.64 -15.66 12.35
C GLU A 119 7.04 -16.29 12.17
N GLY A 120 8.13 -15.55 12.40
CA GLY A 120 9.50 -16.04 12.29
C GLY A 120 9.98 -16.28 10.85
N LEU A 121 9.41 -15.56 9.88
CA LEU A 121 9.72 -15.70 8.45
C LEU A 121 10.78 -14.69 7.96
N ILE A 122 11.09 -13.68 8.78
CA ILE A 122 12.12 -12.64 8.58
C ILE A 122 12.85 -12.44 9.91
#